data_AF-A0A2W2FLC2-F1
#
_entry.id   AF-A0A2W2FLC2-F1
#
_cell.length_a   1.000
_cell.length_b   1.000
_cell.length_c   1.000
_cell.angle_alpha   90.00
_cell.angle_beta   90.00
_cell.angle_gamma   90.00
#
_symmetry.space_group_name_H-M   'P 1'
#
loop_
_entity.id
_entity.type
_entity.pdbx_description
1 polymer ?
#
loop_
_entity_poly.entity_id
_entity_poly.type
_entity_poly.pdbx_seq_one_letter_code
_entity_poly.pdbx_strand_id
1 'polypeptide(L)'
;MTTEPGSLGPRTGLFEHALRLHQRYPDSPLPRDGEPYPDGDLHRRRQRPRTRKDQRLRGSDVAVILDVHFGKADAPPSKLADAFHDVEVPIHYNEHIAAAALRADRQRVRQTGRWLVRHSTDRCSATVGLALLATDWAEEDIPLIQTIGLLSDRFGALAAEALRRRRGGEEALLWLAQRVEGWGRVYLIEALCRGGVHASRRWLLRHACDGDFLNGYFAGKVATAAHLHEAIVGTEVDDDLVDHTGRLLKIMAGCGGMGMTLEHYPPAPVVLAAHVAHLDRQTPTVNRYVDAAVIADHLASDKPERSGCTTEQRDQLVRQYLAVLDRQDWCDEVRAGLDEDGEFFAWFTANVAARLHLRAFTDVTGGDR
;
A
#
# COMPACT_ATOMS: atom_id res chain seq x y z
N MET A 1 -6.93 41.31 35.72
CA MET A 1 -7.10 39.84 35.72
C MET A 1 -6.28 39.29 34.58
N THR A 2 -5.08 38.84 34.91
CA THR A 2 -4.13 38.17 34.02
C THR A 2 -4.61 36.72 33.87
N THR A 3 -5.09 36.36 32.70
CA THR A 3 -5.38 34.95 32.36
C THR A 3 -4.06 34.20 32.27
N GLU A 4 -3.85 33.28 33.21
CA GLU A 4 -2.76 32.31 33.14
C GLU A 4 -2.85 31.49 31.84
N PRO A 5 -1.73 31.22 31.17
CA PRO A 5 -1.72 30.27 30.06
C PRO A 5 -2.00 28.88 30.62
N GLY A 6 -3.13 28.30 30.21
CA GLY A 6 -3.54 26.96 30.59
C GLY A 6 -2.41 25.95 30.41
N SER A 7 -2.10 25.24 31.49
CA SER A 7 -1.19 24.11 31.52
C SER A 7 -1.63 23.09 30.47
N LEU A 8 -0.94 23.04 29.33
CA LEU A 8 -1.05 21.94 28.38
C LEU A 8 -0.56 20.70 29.15
N GLY A 9 -1.45 19.73 29.39
CA GLY A 9 -1.06 18.43 29.93
C GLY A 9 0.10 17.81 29.12
N PRO A 10 0.79 16.79 29.66
CA PRO A 10 1.97 16.21 29.01
C PRO A 10 1.63 15.85 27.55
N ARG A 11 2.29 16.53 26.60
CA ARG A 11 2.08 16.32 25.17
C ARG A 11 2.46 14.87 24.86
N THR A 12 1.48 14.06 24.45
CA THR A 12 1.69 12.66 24.10
C THR A 12 2.64 12.56 22.90
N GLY A 13 3.69 11.75 23.02
CA GLY A 13 4.62 11.48 21.92
C GLY A 13 3.97 10.63 20.81
N LEU A 14 4.46 10.77 19.58
CA LEU A 14 3.88 10.05 18.43
C LEU A 14 3.99 8.52 18.58
N PHE A 15 5.10 8.03 19.15
CA PHE A 15 5.27 6.61 19.43
C PHE A 15 4.25 6.09 20.45
N GLU A 16 4.01 6.84 21.54
CA GLU A 16 3.03 6.45 22.55
C GLU A 16 1.61 6.45 21.97
N HIS A 17 1.31 7.43 21.11
CA HIS A 17 0.05 7.48 20.37
C HIS A 17 -0.14 6.26 19.48
N ALA A 18 0.86 5.92 18.66
CA ALA A 18 0.82 4.74 17.79
C ALA A 18 0.66 3.44 18.60
N LEU A 19 1.39 3.30 19.70
CA LEU A 19 1.29 2.15 20.59
C LEU A 19 -0.11 2.00 21.21
N ARG A 20 -0.70 3.11 21.67
CA ARG A 20 -2.04 3.12 22.25
C ARG A 20 -3.11 2.74 21.23
N LEU A 21 -2.98 3.23 20.00
CA LEU A 21 -3.88 2.86 18.92
C LEU A 21 -3.73 1.39 18.55
N HIS A 22 -2.50 0.90 18.45
CA HIS A 22 -2.24 -0.51 18.18
C HIS A 22 -2.83 -1.45 19.24
N GLN A 23 -2.73 -1.10 20.51
CA GLN A 23 -3.34 -1.88 21.60
C GLN A 23 -4.87 -1.97 21.47
N ARG A 24 -5.50 -0.97 20.86
CA ARG A 24 -6.95 -0.95 20.61
C ARG A 24 -7.33 -1.67 19.31
N TYR A 25 -6.43 -1.69 18.33
CA TYR A 25 -6.59 -2.25 17.00
C TYR A 25 -5.39 -3.16 16.66
N PRO A 26 -5.25 -4.33 17.32
CA PRO A 26 -4.03 -5.14 17.25
C PRO A 26 -3.80 -5.78 15.88
N ASP A 27 -4.88 -6.14 15.19
CA ASP A 27 -4.84 -6.94 13.95
C ASP A 27 -5.54 -6.26 12.77
N SER A 28 -5.88 -4.97 12.90
CA SER A 28 -6.51 -4.18 11.85
C SER A 28 -5.71 -2.91 11.57
N PRO A 29 -5.84 -2.34 10.36
CA PRO A 29 -5.38 -0.99 10.08
C PRO A 29 -5.88 0.00 11.13
N LEU A 30 -5.03 1.00 11.44
CA LEU A 30 -5.41 2.06 12.35
C LEU A 30 -6.51 2.91 11.70
N PRO A 31 -7.57 3.29 12.43
CA PRO A 31 -8.57 4.20 11.90
C PRO A 31 -7.93 5.49 11.40
N ARG A 32 -8.21 5.88 10.14
CA ARG A 32 -7.67 7.09 9.49
C ARG A 32 -6.14 7.20 9.56
N ASP A 33 -5.42 6.10 9.40
CA ASP A 33 -3.95 6.05 9.47
C ASP A 33 -3.36 6.60 10.79
N GLY A 34 -4.16 6.55 11.85
CA GLY A 34 -3.84 7.06 13.19
C GLY A 34 -4.08 8.56 13.38
N GLU A 35 -4.74 9.24 12.45
CA GLU A 35 -5.16 10.63 12.62
C GLU A 35 -6.35 10.81 13.58
N PRO A 36 -6.45 11.96 14.27
CA PRO A 36 -5.49 13.07 14.26
C PRO A 36 -4.23 12.76 15.09
N TYR A 37 -3.08 13.19 14.59
CA TYR A 37 -1.83 13.08 15.35
C TYR A 37 -1.80 14.09 16.52
N PRO A 38 -1.10 13.77 17.62
CA PRO A 38 -0.95 14.67 18.78
C PRO A 38 -0.46 16.09 18.46
N ASP A 39 0.30 16.26 17.37
CA ASP A 39 0.82 17.56 16.91
C ASP A 39 -0.02 18.22 15.81
N GLY A 40 -1.20 17.68 15.50
CA GLY A 40 -2.03 18.09 14.37
C GLY A 40 -2.36 19.58 14.36
N ASP A 41 -2.65 20.17 15.52
CA ASP A 41 -2.98 21.60 15.61
C ASP A 41 -1.77 22.51 15.37
N LEU A 42 -0.56 22.06 15.72
CA LEU A 42 0.67 22.80 15.45
C LEU A 42 0.93 22.88 13.94
N HIS A 43 0.75 21.77 13.23
CA HIS A 43 0.96 21.71 11.78
C HIS A 43 -0.18 22.33 10.97
N ARG A 44 -1.42 22.35 11.49
CA ARG A 44 -2.56 23.02 10.83
C ARG A 44 -2.39 24.55 10.82
N ARG A 45 -1.78 25.12 11.87
CA ARG A 45 -1.55 26.57 12.01
C ARG A 45 -0.24 27.03 11.36
N ARG A 46 0.62 26.11 10.94
CA ARG A 46 1.93 26.39 10.37
C ARG A 46 1.81 26.91 8.94
N GLN A 47 2.57 27.96 8.63
CA GLN A 47 2.82 28.32 7.23
C GLN A 47 3.67 27.21 6.60
N ARG A 48 3.17 26.57 5.54
CA ARG A 48 3.91 25.50 4.87
C ARG A 48 5.32 26.00 4.52
N PRO A 49 6.38 25.28 4.95
CA PRO A 49 7.74 25.66 4.59
C PRO A 49 7.83 25.71 3.07
N ARG A 50 8.53 26.72 2.54
CA ARG A 50 8.66 26.88 1.09
C ARG A 50 9.37 25.66 0.53
N THR A 51 8.63 24.82 -0.17
CA THR A 51 9.20 23.68 -0.89
C THR A 51 10.29 24.21 -1.82
N ARG A 52 11.52 23.70 -1.69
CA ARG A 52 12.58 24.11 -2.61
C ARG A 52 12.18 23.71 -4.02
N LYS A 53 12.26 24.66 -4.97
CA LYS A 53 12.03 24.38 -6.40
C LYS A 53 13.02 23.34 -6.92
N ASP A 54 14.27 23.39 -6.41
CA ASP A 54 15.28 22.38 -6.71
C ASP A 54 15.13 21.17 -5.79
N GLN A 55 14.73 20.04 -6.37
CA GLN A 55 14.56 18.77 -5.65
C GLN A 55 15.89 18.25 -5.08
N ARG A 56 17.03 18.60 -5.68
CA ARG A 56 18.38 18.15 -5.23
C ARG A 56 18.75 18.71 -3.86
N LEU A 57 18.10 19.79 -3.44
CA LEU A 57 18.34 20.44 -2.16
C LEU A 57 17.38 20.01 -1.05
N ARG A 58 16.41 19.13 -1.35
CA ARG A 58 15.49 18.62 -0.33
C ARG A 58 16.25 17.86 0.75
N GLY A 59 15.99 18.18 2.02
CA GLY A 59 16.67 17.57 3.17
C GLY A 59 18.01 18.20 3.54
N SER A 60 18.54 19.17 2.77
CA SER A 60 19.82 19.81 3.12
C SER A 60 19.77 20.56 4.46
N ASP A 61 18.65 21.23 4.77
CA ASP A 61 18.49 21.97 6.02
C ASP A 61 18.44 21.01 7.23
N VAL A 62 17.84 19.83 7.05
CA VAL A 62 17.87 18.75 8.05
C VAL A 62 19.30 18.28 8.28
N ALA A 63 20.07 18.06 7.20
CA ALA A 63 21.46 17.64 7.29
C ALA A 63 22.34 18.67 8.03
N VAL A 64 22.16 19.97 7.77
CA VAL A 64 22.88 21.04 8.48
C VAL A 64 22.58 21.02 9.98
N ILE A 65 21.31 20.85 10.37
CA ILE A 65 20.93 20.74 11.80
C ILE A 65 21.59 19.52 12.44
N LEU A 66 21.61 18.38 11.75
CA LEU A 66 22.26 17.15 12.22
C LEU A 66 23.77 17.32 12.35
N ASP A 67 24.45 17.91 11.36
CA ASP A 67 25.89 18.17 11.41
C ASP A 67 26.26 19.08 12.59
N VAL A 68 25.49 20.15 12.83
CA VAL A 68 25.68 21.05 13.99
C VAL A 68 25.47 20.31 15.31
N HIS A 69 24.51 19.39 15.37
CA HIS A 69 24.26 18.58 16.57
C HIS A 69 25.41 17.60 16.81
N PHE A 70 25.79 16.81 15.80
CA PHE A 70 26.82 15.79 15.93
C PHE A 70 28.23 16.38 16.11
N GLY A 71 28.49 17.60 15.62
CA GLY A 71 29.74 18.32 15.88
C GLY A 71 29.98 18.70 17.35
N LYS A 72 28.95 18.66 18.20
CA LYS A 72 29.06 18.92 19.65
C LYS A 72 29.10 17.60 20.41
N ALA A 73 30.25 17.21 20.96
CA ALA A 73 30.49 15.89 21.56
C ALA A 73 29.37 15.40 22.52
N ASP A 74 28.89 16.29 23.40
CA ASP A 74 27.94 15.94 24.46
C ASP A 74 26.51 16.47 24.23
N ALA A 75 26.17 16.89 23.00
CA ALA A 75 24.82 17.39 22.74
C ALA A 75 23.78 16.25 22.88
N PRO A 76 22.82 16.35 23.82
CA PRO A 76 21.85 15.29 24.02
C PRO A 76 20.78 15.30 22.91
N PRO A 77 20.22 14.14 22.52
CA PRO A 77 19.19 14.05 21.49
C PRO A 77 17.96 14.94 21.75
N SER A 78 17.67 15.25 23.02
CA SER A 78 16.57 16.15 23.41
C SER A 78 16.68 17.56 22.83
N LYS A 79 17.88 18.01 22.44
CA LYS A 79 18.04 19.29 21.72
C LYS A 79 17.45 19.29 20.32
N LEU A 80 17.15 18.12 19.76
CA LEU A 80 16.55 17.95 18.44
C LEU A 80 15.02 17.79 18.49
N ALA A 81 14.39 17.77 19.67
CA ALA A 81 12.97 17.44 19.84
C ALA A 81 12.03 18.29 18.97
N ASP A 82 12.34 19.58 18.80
CA ASP A 82 11.57 20.53 17.96
C ASP A 82 12.42 21.19 16.86
N ALA A 83 13.69 20.76 16.71
CA ALA A 83 14.65 21.45 15.83
C ALA A 83 14.26 21.39 14.34
N PHE A 84 13.43 20.42 13.97
CA PHE A 84 12.99 20.22 12.59
C PHE A 84 11.59 20.76 12.31
N HIS A 85 10.95 21.40 13.30
CA HIS A 85 9.56 21.85 13.17
C HIS A 85 9.39 22.79 11.98
N ASP A 86 10.34 23.70 11.73
CA ASP A 86 10.20 24.74 10.70
C ASP A 86 10.85 24.41 9.34
N VAL A 87 11.47 23.24 9.19
CA VAL A 87 12.11 22.84 7.92
C VAL A 87 11.25 21.84 7.13
N GLU A 88 11.55 21.67 5.85
CA GLU A 88 10.97 20.62 5.00
C GLU A 88 11.70 19.30 5.29
N VAL A 89 11.02 18.37 5.96
CA VAL A 89 11.56 17.02 6.26
C VAL A 89 11.04 16.02 5.23
N PRO A 90 11.93 15.40 4.42
CA PRO A 90 11.56 14.33 3.50
C PRO A 90 10.98 13.11 4.24
N ILE A 91 9.91 12.54 3.69
CA ILE A 91 9.28 11.30 4.20
C ILE A 91 9.85 10.02 3.57
N HIS A 92 10.73 10.17 2.58
CA HIS A 92 11.45 9.08 1.93
C HIS A 92 12.93 9.11 2.35
N TYR A 93 13.66 8.04 2.01
CA TYR A 93 15.12 8.05 2.08
C TYR A 93 15.68 9.31 1.42
N ASN A 94 16.58 9.98 2.14
CA ASN A 94 17.20 11.21 1.67
C ASN A 94 18.71 11.13 1.84
N GLU A 95 19.41 11.34 0.74
CA GLU A 95 20.85 11.26 0.62
C GLU A 95 21.59 12.28 1.50
N HIS A 96 21.04 13.48 1.73
CA HIS A 96 21.65 14.47 2.63
C HIS A 96 21.59 14.03 4.09
N ILE A 97 20.43 13.53 4.53
CA ILE A 97 20.25 13.01 5.90
C ILE A 97 21.15 11.80 6.12
N ALA A 98 21.18 10.87 5.16
CA ALA A 98 22.05 9.70 5.23
C ALA A 98 23.54 10.08 5.26
N ALA A 99 23.96 11.07 4.47
CA ALA A 99 25.34 11.55 4.48
C ALA A 99 25.71 12.21 5.83
N ALA A 100 24.81 12.97 6.44
CA ALA A 100 25.03 13.54 7.79
C ALA A 100 25.18 12.45 8.86
N ALA A 101 24.35 11.41 8.79
CA ALA A 101 24.47 10.25 9.66
C ALA A 101 25.81 9.52 9.48
N LEU A 102 26.26 9.32 8.23
CA LEU A 102 27.54 8.64 7.93
C LEU A 102 28.78 9.42 8.37
N ARG A 103 28.70 10.76 8.49
CA ARG A 103 29.80 11.59 9.00
C ARG A 103 29.94 11.53 10.53
N ALA A 104 28.91 11.08 11.23
CA ALA A 104 28.85 11.05 12.69
C ALA A 104 29.17 9.66 13.25
N ASP A 105 29.45 9.58 14.55
CA ASP A 105 29.61 8.30 15.24
C ASP A 105 28.33 7.46 15.13
N ARG A 106 28.47 6.20 14.69
CA ARG A 106 27.34 5.29 14.42
C ARG A 106 26.50 5.01 15.67
N GLN A 107 27.12 4.82 16.83
CA GLN A 107 26.39 4.55 18.06
C GLN A 107 25.57 5.77 18.48
N ARG A 108 26.15 6.97 18.36
CA ARG A 108 25.48 8.23 18.64
C ARG A 108 24.31 8.48 17.69
N VAL A 109 24.48 8.25 16.39
CA VAL A 109 23.39 8.34 15.40
C VAL A 109 22.23 7.44 15.79
N ARG A 110 22.51 6.17 16.15
CA ARG A 110 21.48 5.22 16.56
C ARG A 110 20.78 5.64 17.85
N GLN A 111 21.53 6.09 18.86
CA GLN A 111 20.96 6.60 20.11
C GLN A 111 20.07 7.81 19.87
N THR A 112 20.50 8.76 19.03
CA THR A 112 19.70 9.92 18.63
C THR A 112 18.43 9.50 17.88
N GLY A 113 18.54 8.59 16.91
CA GLY A 113 17.41 8.06 16.15
C GLY A 113 16.36 7.40 17.05
N ARG A 114 16.81 6.51 17.95
CA ARG A 114 15.93 5.87 18.95
C ARG A 114 15.22 6.87 19.82
N TRP A 115 15.97 7.85 20.34
CA TRP A 115 15.42 8.85 21.25
C TRP A 115 14.34 9.68 20.56
N LEU A 116 14.61 10.15 19.33
CA LEU A 116 13.65 10.94 18.57
C LEU A 116 12.38 10.15 18.24
N VAL A 117 12.49 8.91 17.76
CA VAL A 117 11.30 8.09 17.50
C VAL A 117 10.51 7.84 18.77
N ARG A 118 11.16 7.54 19.89
CA ARG A 118 10.51 7.19 21.16
C ARG A 118 9.84 8.39 21.84
N HIS A 119 10.43 9.59 21.73
CA HIS A 119 10.08 10.72 22.60
C HIS A 119 9.62 11.98 21.87
N SER A 120 9.76 12.09 20.54
CA SER A 120 9.33 13.29 19.83
C SER A 120 7.82 13.48 19.87
N THR A 121 7.40 14.68 20.25
CA THR A 121 6.02 15.16 20.14
C THR A 121 5.73 15.81 18.80
N ASP A 122 6.75 16.09 17.98
CA ASP A 122 6.63 16.67 16.64
C ASP A 122 6.96 15.64 15.55
N ARG A 123 6.11 15.57 14.51
CA ARG A 123 6.25 14.59 13.43
C ARG A 123 7.48 14.80 12.57
N CYS A 124 7.99 16.03 12.41
CA CYS A 124 9.22 16.28 11.67
C CYS A 124 10.41 15.63 12.39
N SER A 125 10.52 15.83 13.71
CA SER A 125 11.59 15.25 14.52
C SER A 125 11.52 13.72 14.60
N ALA A 126 10.33 13.15 14.77
CA ALA A 126 10.14 11.69 14.69
C ALA A 126 10.54 11.13 13.31
N THR A 127 10.24 11.87 12.22
CA THR A 127 10.59 11.46 10.84
C THR A 127 12.11 11.42 10.68
N VAL A 128 12.82 12.43 11.18
CA VAL A 128 14.29 12.44 11.16
C VAL A 128 14.85 11.30 12.01
N GLY A 129 14.27 11.05 13.18
CA GLY A 129 14.65 9.90 14.02
C GLY A 129 14.58 8.58 13.25
N LEU A 130 13.48 8.34 12.54
CA LEU A 130 13.30 7.15 11.70
C LEU A 130 14.29 7.12 10.51
N ALA A 131 14.58 8.27 9.90
CA ALA A 131 15.59 8.37 8.84
C ALA A 131 17.00 8.03 9.34
N LEU A 132 17.37 8.40 10.58
CA LEU A 132 18.63 7.99 11.20
C LEU A 132 18.64 6.48 11.48
N LEU A 133 17.53 5.89 11.95
CA LEU A 133 17.44 4.44 12.12
C LEU A 133 17.51 3.67 10.80
N ALA A 134 17.10 4.29 9.69
CA ALA A 134 17.21 3.70 8.35
C ALA A 134 18.65 3.62 7.84
N THR A 135 19.62 4.31 8.46
CA THR A 135 21.04 4.20 8.09
C THR A 135 21.77 3.05 8.81
N ASP A 136 21.15 2.44 9.82
CA ASP A 136 21.67 1.29 10.57
C ASP A 136 20.76 0.07 10.46
N TRP A 137 21.28 -1.11 10.79
CA TRP A 137 20.66 -2.42 10.53
C TRP A 137 20.45 -3.24 11.83
N ALA A 138 20.55 -2.61 13.01
CA ALA A 138 20.46 -3.26 14.32
C ALA A 138 19.07 -3.85 14.64
N GLU A 139 18.88 -5.16 14.49
CA GLU A 139 17.60 -5.90 14.60
C GLU A 139 16.72 -5.48 15.81
N GLU A 140 17.32 -5.10 16.94
CA GLU A 140 16.64 -4.60 18.14
C GLU A 140 15.78 -3.34 17.91
N ASP A 141 15.96 -2.62 16.79
CA ASP A 141 15.12 -1.47 16.41
C ASP A 141 13.81 -1.88 15.72
N ILE A 142 13.63 -3.13 15.31
CA ILE A 142 12.44 -3.58 14.56
C ILE A 142 11.13 -3.22 15.27
N PRO A 143 10.94 -3.53 16.58
CA PRO A 143 9.70 -3.18 17.27
C PRO A 143 9.45 -1.67 17.33
N LEU A 144 10.53 -0.88 17.46
CA LEU A 144 10.46 0.58 17.48
C LEU A 144 9.99 1.12 16.12
N ILE A 145 10.57 0.61 15.03
CA ILE A 145 10.24 0.99 13.65
C ILE A 145 8.82 0.56 13.27
N GLN A 146 8.42 -0.67 13.62
CA GLN A 146 7.07 -1.18 13.37
C GLN A 146 6.01 -0.32 14.07
N THR A 147 6.21 -0.01 15.35
CA THR A 147 5.23 0.75 16.13
C THR A 147 5.02 2.15 15.56
N ILE A 148 6.10 2.89 15.25
CA ILE A 148 5.93 4.23 14.64
C ILE A 148 5.43 4.14 13.19
N GLY A 149 5.80 3.08 12.47
CA GLY A 149 5.39 2.81 11.10
C GLY A 149 3.88 2.57 10.93
N LEU A 150 3.15 2.27 12.01
CA LEU A 150 1.68 2.17 11.99
C LEU A 150 1.00 3.50 11.66
N LEU A 151 1.66 4.63 11.94
CA LEU A 151 1.25 5.96 11.48
C LEU A 151 1.70 6.15 10.01
N SER A 152 1.17 5.29 9.15
CA SER A 152 1.79 4.89 7.89
C SER A 152 1.78 5.99 6.82
N ASP A 153 0.78 6.89 6.83
CA ASP A 153 0.72 8.04 5.92
C ASP A 153 2.00 8.91 6.02
N ARG A 154 2.48 9.12 7.25
CA ARG A 154 3.69 9.92 7.50
C ARG A 154 4.97 9.10 7.50
N PHE A 155 4.95 7.91 8.10
CA PHE A 155 6.17 7.16 8.43
C PHE A 155 6.38 5.92 7.56
N GLY A 156 5.38 5.50 6.78
CA GLY A 156 5.39 4.23 6.05
C GLY A 156 6.56 4.08 5.08
N ALA A 157 6.87 5.13 4.30
CA ALA A 157 7.98 5.09 3.34
C ALA A 157 9.36 4.87 4.02
N LEU A 158 9.65 5.60 5.10
CA LEU A 158 10.91 5.44 5.83
C LEU A 158 10.93 4.16 6.67
N ALA A 159 9.79 3.73 7.23
CA ALA A 159 9.69 2.45 7.93
C ALA A 159 9.96 1.29 6.97
N ALA A 160 9.39 1.34 5.76
CA ALA A 160 9.63 0.37 4.71
C ALA A 160 11.12 0.28 4.36
N GLU A 161 11.77 1.42 4.15
CA GLU A 161 13.21 1.47 3.84
C GLU A 161 14.08 0.98 5.01
N ALA A 162 13.72 1.34 6.25
CA ALA A 162 14.46 0.93 7.44
C ALA A 162 14.38 -0.58 7.69
N LEU A 163 13.21 -1.20 7.46
CA LEU A 163 12.99 -2.63 7.67
C LEU A 163 13.58 -3.49 6.55
N ARG A 164 13.50 -3.05 5.29
CA ARG A 164 13.92 -3.84 4.11
C ARG A 164 15.35 -4.37 4.17
N ARG A 165 16.27 -3.64 4.81
CA ARG A 165 17.71 -4.00 4.87
C ARG A 165 18.10 -4.82 6.10
N ARG A 166 17.15 -5.16 6.97
CA ARG A 166 17.39 -5.84 8.26
C ARG A 166 17.11 -7.32 8.15
N ARG A 167 17.84 -8.13 8.93
CA ARG A 167 17.47 -9.52 9.16
C ARG A 167 16.15 -9.57 9.93
N GLY A 168 15.22 -10.45 9.55
CA GLY A 168 13.85 -10.41 10.07
C GLY A 168 13.01 -9.25 9.48
N GLY A 169 13.56 -8.50 8.53
CA GLY A 169 12.92 -7.34 7.93
C GLY A 169 11.71 -7.70 7.07
N GLU A 170 11.73 -8.86 6.40
CA GLU A 170 10.60 -9.33 5.59
C GLU A 170 9.38 -9.62 6.48
N GLU A 171 9.56 -10.35 7.57
CA GLU A 171 8.50 -10.63 8.55
C GLU A 171 7.99 -9.33 9.19
N ALA A 172 8.90 -8.40 9.48
CA ALA A 172 8.53 -7.12 10.06
C ALA A 172 7.73 -6.24 9.09
N LEU A 173 8.12 -6.21 7.81
CA LEU A 173 7.39 -5.54 6.73
C LEU A 173 6.02 -6.16 6.51
N LEU A 174 5.94 -7.50 6.47
CA LEU A 174 4.69 -8.23 6.32
C LEU A 174 3.73 -7.93 7.46
N TRP A 175 4.21 -7.98 8.70
CA TRP A 175 3.43 -7.63 9.88
C TRP A 175 2.84 -6.23 9.79
N LEU A 176 3.63 -5.27 9.30
CA LEU A 176 3.20 -3.88 9.18
C LEU A 176 2.24 -3.70 7.98
N ALA A 177 2.51 -4.34 6.84
CA ALA A 177 1.66 -4.30 5.66
C ALA A 177 0.25 -4.85 5.94
N GLN A 178 0.11 -5.82 6.84
CA GLN A 178 -1.19 -6.33 7.29
C GLN A 178 -1.99 -5.34 8.14
N ARG A 179 -1.36 -4.27 8.64
CA ARG A 179 -1.90 -3.34 9.67
C ARG A 179 -1.91 -1.89 9.21
N VAL A 180 -1.78 -1.64 7.91
CA VAL A 180 -1.85 -0.29 7.35
C VAL A 180 -2.63 -0.26 6.03
N GLU A 181 -3.17 0.91 5.73
CA GLU A 181 -3.89 1.22 4.50
C GLU A 181 -3.20 2.39 3.77
N GLY A 182 -3.83 2.87 2.69
CA GLY A 182 -3.41 4.07 1.99
C GLY A 182 -2.01 4.02 1.37
N TRP A 183 -1.35 5.18 1.28
CA TRP A 183 0.00 5.30 0.75
C TRP A 183 1.04 4.52 1.55
N GLY A 184 0.85 4.41 2.88
CA GLY A 184 1.71 3.62 3.74
C GLY A 184 1.79 2.16 3.30
N ARG A 185 0.63 1.57 2.93
CA ARG A 185 0.56 0.21 2.39
C ARG A 185 1.31 0.07 1.08
N VAL A 186 1.17 1.03 0.16
CA VAL A 186 1.90 1.04 -1.12
C VAL A 186 3.40 0.89 -0.90
N TYR A 187 3.99 1.71 -0.02
CA TYR A 187 5.43 1.66 0.24
C TYR A 187 5.91 0.34 0.83
N LEU A 188 5.12 -0.27 1.72
CA LEU A 188 5.48 -1.53 2.37
C LEU A 188 5.38 -2.72 1.41
N ILE A 189 4.31 -2.80 0.61
CA ILE A 189 4.17 -3.86 -0.39
C ILE A 189 5.27 -3.74 -1.44
N GLU A 190 5.60 -2.53 -1.88
CA GLU A 190 6.75 -2.33 -2.78
C GLU A 190 8.07 -2.77 -2.16
N ALA A 191 8.28 -2.53 -0.86
CA ALA A 191 9.48 -2.96 -0.17
C ALA A 191 9.56 -4.50 -0.06
N LEU A 192 8.43 -5.18 0.22
CA LEU A 192 8.35 -6.64 0.18
C LEU A 192 8.70 -7.19 -1.20
N CYS A 193 8.13 -6.63 -2.27
CA CYS A 193 8.41 -7.07 -3.65
C CYS A 193 9.88 -6.88 -4.05
N ARG A 194 10.60 -5.90 -3.48
CA ARG A 194 12.02 -5.66 -3.75
C ARG A 194 12.97 -6.57 -2.94
N GLY A 195 12.53 -7.08 -1.79
CA GLY A 195 13.35 -7.81 -0.84
C GLY A 195 13.65 -9.27 -1.21
N GLY A 196 13.04 -9.79 -2.28
CA GLY A 196 12.95 -11.23 -2.53
C GLY A 196 11.80 -11.80 -1.70
N VAL A 197 10.80 -12.34 -2.38
CA VAL A 197 9.54 -12.75 -1.76
C VAL A 197 9.68 -14.20 -1.31
N HIS A 198 10.20 -14.40 -0.10
CA HIS A 198 10.43 -15.74 0.47
C HIS A 198 9.30 -16.12 1.43
N ALA A 199 9.32 -15.56 2.65
CA ALA A 199 8.31 -15.85 3.67
C ALA A 199 6.95 -15.21 3.32
N SER A 200 6.97 -14.06 2.65
CA SER A 200 5.78 -13.28 2.30
C SER A 200 5.04 -13.77 1.05
N ARG A 201 5.61 -14.71 0.28
CA ARG A 201 5.05 -15.15 -1.01
C ARG A 201 3.61 -15.62 -0.91
N ARG A 202 3.35 -16.53 0.03
CA ARG A 202 2.03 -17.13 0.21
C ARG A 202 0.97 -16.08 0.54
N TRP A 203 1.35 -15.10 1.36
CA TRP A 203 0.46 -14.00 1.75
C TRP A 203 0.22 -13.03 0.59
N LEU A 204 1.28 -12.64 -0.13
CA LEU A 204 1.17 -11.73 -1.26
C LEU A 204 0.26 -12.25 -2.37
N LEU A 205 0.30 -13.57 -2.62
CA LEU A 205 -0.54 -14.26 -3.61
C LEU A 205 -2.04 -14.38 -3.23
N ARG A 206 -2.43 -13.97 -2.02
CA ARG A 206 -3.81 -14.13 -1.52
C ARG A 206 -4.40 -12.86 -0.92
N HIS A 207 -3.56 -11.95 -0.43
CA HIS A 207 -4.01 -10.84 0.43
C HIS A 207 -3.37 -9.47 0.12
N ALA A 208 -2.45 -9.38 -0.86
CA ALA A 208 -1.74 -8.12 -1.09
C ALA A 208 -2.66 -6.96 -1.49
N CYS A 209 -3.75 -7.26 -2.20
CA CYS A 209 -4.68 -6.27 -2.73
C CYS A 209 -6.04 -6.47 -2.07
N ASP A 210 -6.52 -5.42 -1.43
CA ASP A 210 -7.77 -5.37 -0.66
C ASP A 210 -8.93 -4.74 -1.46
N GLY A 211 -8.65 -4.18 -2.65
CA GLY A 211 -9.64 -3.47 -3.47
C GLY A 211 -9.53 -1.95 -3.45
N ASP A 212 -8.66 -1.38 -2.63
CA ASP A 212 -8.30 0.04 -2.68
C ASP A 212 -7.72 0.43 -4.06
N PHE A 213 -7.98 1.66 -4.51
CA PHE A 213 -7.53 2.15 -5.81
C PHE A 213 -5.99 2.27 -5.91
N LEU A 214 -5.31 2.52 -4.80
CA LEU A 214 -3.85 2.60 -4.73
C LEU A 214 -3.16 1.24 -4.99
N ASN A 215 -3.90 0.13 -4.94
CA ASN A 215 -3.38 -1.18 -5.34
C ASN A 215 -2.84 -1.16 -6.78
N GLY A 216 -3.33 -0.26 -7.64
CA GLY A 216 -2.80 -0.03 -9.00
C GLY A 216 -1.30 0.29 -9.04
N TYR A 217 -0.72 0.90 -8.00
CA TYR A 217 0.71 1.20 -7.95
C TYR A 217 1.61 -0.03 -7.78
N PHE A 218 1.09 -1.14 -7.23
CA PHE A 218 1.90 -2.30 -6.87
C PHE A 218 1.36 -3.66 -7.33
N ALA A 219 0.14 -3.77 -7.86
CA ALA A 219 -0.43 -5.05 -8.29
C ALA A 219 0.49 -5.85 -9.23
N GLY A 220 1.01 -5.23 -10.29
CA GLY A 220 1.95 -5.91 -11.19
C GLY A 220 3.32 -6.21 -10.57
N LYS A 221 3.76 -5.42 -9.57
CA LYS A 221 4.96 -5.74 -8.78
C LYS A 221 4.74 -7.00 -7.95
N VAL A 222 3.57 -7.15 -7.34
CA VAL A 222 3.17 -8.36 -6.62
C VAL A 222 3.12 -9.56 -7.57
N ALA A 223 2.43 -9.43 -8.71
CA ALA A 223 2.31 -10.50 -9.70
C ALA A 223 3.67 -10.99 -10.22
N THR A 224 4.63 -10.06 -10.38
CA THR A 224 6.00 -10.37 -10.80
C THR A 224 6.81 -10.99 -9.67
N ALA A 225 6.92 -10.31 -8.53
CA ALA A 225 7.81 -10.72 -7.45
C ALA A 225 7.36 -12.02 -6.76
N ALA A 226 6.05 -12.29 -6.71
CA ALA A 226 5.51 -13.52 -6.15
C ALA A 226 5.42 -14.67 -7.16
N HIS A 227 5.89 -14.49 -8.40
CA HIS A 227 5.79 -15.49 -9.47
C HIS A 227 4.36 -16.00 -9.65
N LEU A 228 3.40 -15.09 -9.84
CA LEU A 228 1.97 -15.40 -9.94
C LEU A 228 1.69 -16.45 -11.02
N HIS A 229 2.33 -16.32 -12.17
CA HIS A 229 2.21 -17.26 -13.28
C HIS A 229 2.58 -18.70 -12.93
N GLU A 230 3.61 -18.92 -12.10
CA GLU A 230 3.96 -20.25 -11.62
C GLU A 230 2.93 -20.77 -10.61
N ALA A 231 2.42 -19.89 -9.75
CA ALA A 231 1.45 -20.27 -8.73
C ALA A 231 0.11 -20.71 -9.35
N ILE A 232 -0.45 -19.92 -10.27
CA ILE A 232 -1.79 -20.17 -10.83
C ILE A 232 -1.80 -21.34 -11.83
N VAL A 233 -0.67 -21.67 -12.45
CA VAL A 233 -0.52 -22.83 -13.36
C VAL A 233 -0.14 -24.10 -12.57
N GLY A 234 0.21 -23.96 -11.29
CA GLY A 234 0.62 -25.07 -10.44
C GLY A 234 -0.50 -26.06 -10.13
N THR A 235 -0.15 -27.11 -9.38
CA THR A 235 -1.08 -28.19 -8.97
C THR A 235 -1.81 -27.89 -7.66
N GLU A 236 -1.27 -26.98 -6.84
CA GLU A 236 -1.83 -26.59 -5.55
C GLU A 236 -2.49 -25.21 -5.65
N VAL A 237 -3.62 -25.16 -6.36
CA VAL A 237 -4.41 -23.93 -6.55
C VAL A 237 -5.65 -23.99 -5.67
N ASP A 238 -5.70 -23.11 -4.68
CA ASP A 238 -6.87 -22.91 -3.81
C ASP A 238 -7.70 -21.72 -4.28
N ASP A 239 -8.93 -21.64 -3.76
CA ASP A 239 -9.89 -20.59 -4.11
C ASP A 239 -9.36 -19.17 -3.81
N ASP A 240 -8.66 -19.00 -2.69
CA ASP A 240 -8.07 -17.71 -2.30
C ASP A 240 -7.03 -17.22 -3.31
N LEU A 241 -6.20 -18.13 -3.85
CA LEU A 241 -5.23 -17.79 -4.90
C LEU A 241 -5.94 -17.37 -6.18
N VAL A 242 -7.00 -18.08 -6.59
CA VAL A 242 -7.76 -17.74 -7.81
C VAL A 242 -8.44 -16.38 -7.64
N ASP A 243 -9.10 -16.15 -6.51
CA ASP A 243 -9.81 -14.91 -6.21
C ASP A 243 -8.86 -13.70 -6.18
N HIS A 244 -7.70 -13.86 -5.54
CA HIS A 244 -6.69 -12.80 -5.53
C HIS A 244 -6.05 -12.59 -6.91
N THR A 245 -5.88 -13.67 -7.70
CA THR A 245 -5.44 -13.57 -9.10
C THR A 245 -6.42 -12.75 -9.94
N GLY A 246 -7.74 -13.01 -9.82
CA GLY A 246 -8.77 -12.24 -10.48
C GLY A 246 -8.71 -10.76 -10.12
N ARG A 247 -8.53 -10.45 -8.83
CA ARG A 247 -8.35 -9.08 -8.35
C ARG A 247 -7.12 -8.40 -8.95
N LEU A 248 -5.97 -9.07 -8.98
CA LEU A 248 -4.74 -8.55 -9.59
C LEU A 248 -4.93 -8.28 -11.09
N LEU A 249 -5.53 -9.21 -11.82
CA LEU A 249 -5.80 -9.08 -13.25
C LEU A 249 -6.75 -7.91 -13.54
N LYS A 250 -7.85 -7.79 -12.78
CA LYS A 250 -8.78 -6.66 -12.86
C LYS A 250 -8.07 -5.33 -12.66
N ILE A 251 -7.24 -5.22 -11.62
CA ILE A 251 -6.49 -3.99 -11.33
C ILE A 251 -5.54 -3.67 -12.50
N MET A 252 -4.76 -4.65 -12.96
CA MET A 252 -3.79 -4.46 -14.05
C MET A 252 -4.44 -4.14 -15.40
N ALA A 253 -5.71 -4.53 -15.62
CA ALA A 253 -6.47 -4.16 -16.80
C ALA A 253 -6.84 -2.66 -16.80
N GLY A 254 -7.11 -2.09 -15.63
CA GLY A 254 -7.60 -0.70 -15.48
C GLY A 254 -6.58 0.32 -14.94
N CYS A 255 -5.39 -0.07 -14.48
CA CYS A 255 -4.48 0.82 -13.73
C CYS A 255 -3.57 1.72 -14.59
N GLY A 256 -3.99 2.09 -15.80
CA GLY A 256 -3.22 2.97 -16.69
C GLY A 256 -2.81 4.27 -15.99
N GLY A 257 -1.52 4.61 -16.05
CA GLY A 257 -0.96 5.81 -15.42
C GLY A 257 -0.61 5.70 -13.93
N MET A 258 -0.95 4.58 -13.27
CA MET A 258 -0.56 4.32 -11.87
C MET A 258 0.61 3.33 -11.78
N GLY A 259 0.47 2.14 -12.38
CA GLY A 259 1.45 1.08 -12.28
C GLY A 259 1.52 0.19 -13.51
N MET A 260 2.03 -1.03 -13.32
CA MET A 260 2.20 -2.01 -14.40
C MET A 260 0.85 -2.54 -14.86
N THR A 261 0.52 -2.31 -16.13
CA THR A 261 -0.67 -2.84 -16.80
C THR A 261 -0.43 -4.26 -17.34
N LEU A 262 -1.49 -4.95 -17.78
CA LEU A 262 -1.37 -6.27 -18.42
C LEU A 262 -0.41 -6.27 -19.62
N GLU A 263 -0.39 -5.20 -20.41
CA GLU A 263 0.54 -4.97 -21.53
C GLU A 263 2.02 -5.11 -21.12
N HIS A 264 2.35 -4.70 -19.90
CA HIS A 264 3.71 -4.69 -19.37
C HIS A 264 3.99 -5.86 -18.43
N TYR A 265 3.08 -6.84 -18.35
CA TYR A 265 3.25 -8.08 -17.61
C TYR A 265 3.34 -9.25 -18.60
N PRO A 266 4.54 -9.67 -19.03
CA PRO A 266 4.71 -10.67 -20.08
C PRO A 266 3.93 -11.99 -19.88
N PRO A 267 3.76 -12.51 -18.65
CA PRO A 267 2.93 -13.70 -18.42
C PRO A 267 1.41 -13.48 -18.50
N ALA A 268 0.90 -12.28 -18.83
CA ALA A 268 -0.52 -11.96 -18.81
C ALA A 268 -1.39 -12.99 -19.57
N PRO A 269 -1.07 -13.41 -20.82
CA PRO A 269 -1.91 -14.37 -21.55
C PRO A 269 -2.06 -15.72 -20.84
N VAL A 270 -0.97 -16.26 -20.27
CA VAL A 270 -1.01 -17.55 -19.56
C VAL A 270 -1.73 -17.44 -18.22
N VAL A 271 -1.57 -16.32 -17.51
CA VAL A 271 -2.27 -16.07 -16.23
C VAL A 271 -3.76 -15.88 -16.46
N LEU A 272 -4.17 -15.13 -17.48
CA LEU A 272 -5.57 -14.96 -17.86
C LEU A 272 -6.23 -16.29 -18.21
N ALA A 273 -5.54 -17.13 -19.00
CA ALA A 273 -6.04 -18.46 -19.39
C ALA A 273 -6.15 -19.41 -18.19
N ALA A 274 -5.16 -19.41 -17.30
CA ALA A 274 -5.19 -20.23 -16.09
C ALA A 274 -6.31 -19.77 -15.13
N HIS A 275 -6.45 -18.46 -14.93
CA HIS A 275 -7.48 -17.89 -14.06
C HIS A 275 -8.88 -18.30 -14.51
N VAL A 276 -9.24 -18.09 -15.78
CA VAL A 276 -10.60 -18.44 -16.26
C VAL A 276 -10.86 -19.94 -16.21
N ALA A 277 -9.83 -20.78 -16.44
CA ALA A 277 -9.97 -22.23 -16.34
C ALA A 277 -10.21 -22.70 -14.90
N HIS A 278 -9.65 -22.03 -13.89
CA HIS A 278 -9.94 -22.31 -12.48
C HIS A 278 -11.29 -21.73 -12.06
N LEU A 279 -11.60 -20.52 -12.49
CA LEU A 279 -12.87 -19.84 -12.21
C LEU A 279 -14.08 -20.69 -12.60
N ASP A 280 -14.03 -21.39 -13.74
CA ASP A 280 -15.10 -22.28 -14.19
C ASP A 280 -15.40 -23.44 -13.22
N ARG A 281 -14.46 -23.80 -12.35
CA ARG A 281 -14.62 -24.85 -11.34
C ARG A 281 -15.01 -24.32 -9.96
N GLN A 282 -15.01 -23.00 -9.77
CA GLN A 282 -15.32 -22.38 -8.50
C GLN A 282 -16.83 -22.26 -8.27
N THR A 283 -17.21 -22.20 -6.99
CA THR A 283 -18.57 -21.79 -6.62
C THR A 283 -18.76 -20.31 -6.95
N PRO A 284 -19.89 -19.89 -7.54
CA PRO A 284 -20.13 -18.49 -7.85
C PRO A 284 -20.14 -17.63 -6.57
N THR A 285 -19.63 -16.40 -6.71
CA THR A 285 -19.83 -15.31 -5.74
C THR A 285 -19.97 -14.00 -6.52
N VAL A 286 -20.62 -13.00 -5.93
CA VAL A 286 -20.74 -11.66 -6.54
C VAL A 286 -19.37 -11.09 -6.93
N ASN A 287 -18.37 -11.22 -6.04
CA ASN A 287 -17.02 -10.70 -6.29
C ASN A 287 -16.34 -11.39 -7.48
N ARG A 288 -16.43 -12.73 -7.56
CA ARG A 288 -15.89 -13.50 -8.69
C ARG A 288 -16.54 -13.09 -10.00
N TYR A 289 -17.87 -12.92 -9.99
CA TYR A 289 -18.63 -12.48 -11.16
C TYR A 289 -18.17 -11.09 -11.63
N VAL A 290 -18.12 -10.13 -10.72
CA VAL A 290 -17.71 -8.75 -11.01
C VAL A 290 -16.27 -8.69 -11.53
N ASP A 291 -15.34 -9.37 -10.87
CA ASP A 291 -13.93 -9.37 -11.28
C ASP A 291 -13.77 -9.97 -12.69
N ALA A 292 -14.41 -11.10 -12.96
CA ALA A 292 -14.40 -11.74 -14.27
C ALA A 292 -15.05 -10.89 -15.37
N ALA A 293 -16.19 -10.23 -15.07
CA ALA A 293 -16.87 -9.36 -16.02
C ALA A 293 -16.04 -8.13 -16.38
N VAL A 294 -15.40 -7.49 -15.39
CA VAL A 294 -14.53 -6.32 -15.64
C VAL A 294 -13.28 -6.74 -16.45
N ILE A 295 -12.68 -7.89 -16.15
CA ILE A 295 -11.58 -8.43 -16.97
C ILE A 295 -12.05 -8.64 -18.42
N ALA A 296 -13.20 -9.29 -18.61
CA ALA A 296 -13.76 -9.55 -19.93
C ALA A 296 -14.08 -8.26 -20.70
N ASP A 297 -14.61 -7.22 -20.06
CA ASP A 297 -14.93 -5.94 -20.70
C ASP A 297 -13.67 -5.22 -21.18
N HIS A 298 -12.62 -5.20 -20.35
CA HIS A 298 -11.32 -4.66 -20.77
C HIS A 298 -10.73 -5.43 -21.94
N LEU A 299 -10.72 -6.77 -21.90
CA LEU A 299 -10.26 -7.59 -23.02
C LEU A 299 -11.12 -7.41 -24.28
N ALA A 300 -12.42 -7.19 -24.13
CA ALA A 300 -13.34 -6.97 -25.24
C ALA A 300 -13.15 -5.60 -25.90
N SER A 301 -12.91 -4.57 -25.09
CA SER A 301 -12.87 -3.16 -25.49
C SER A 301 -11.48 -2.71 -25.98
N ASP A 302 -10.41 -3.29 -25.44
CA ASP A 302 -9.04 -2.92 -25.78
C ASP A 302 -8.46 -3.73 -26.94
N LYS A 303 -7.38 -3.20 -27.52
CA LYS A 303 -6.61 -3.92 -28.52
C LYS A 303 -5.89 -5.13 -27.87
N PRO A 304 -5.73 -6.27 -28.57
CA PRO A 304 -5.11 -7.48 -28.00
C PRO A 304 -3.72 -7.24 -27.38
N GLU A 305 -2.94 -6.31 -27.93
CA GLU A 305 -1.59 -5.99 -27.44
C GLU A 305 -1.61 -5.42 -26.02
N ARG A 306 -2.72 -4.79 -25.59
CA ARG A 306 -2.90 -4.25 -24.23
C ARG A 306 -2.95 -5.33 -23.15
N SER A 307 -3.13 -6.59 -23.52
CA SER A 307 -3.04 -7.75 -22.62
C SER A 307 -1.91 -8.71 -22.99
N GLY A 308 -1.03 -8.32 -23.93
CA GLY A 308 0.03 -9.17 -24.47
C GLY A 308 -0.49 -10.36 -25.30
N CYS A 309 -1.78 -10.36 -25.69
CA CYS A 309 -2.42 -11.45 -26.41
C CYS A 309 -2.35 -11.24 -27.93
N THR A 310 -2.45 -12.33 -28.70
CA THR A 310 -2.94 -12.23 -30.09
C THR A 310 -4.45 -12.00 -30.11
N THR A 311 -4.99 -11.58 -31.25
CA THR A 311 -6.44 -11.44 -31.43
C THR A 311 -7.18 -12.74 -31.10
N GLU A 312 -6.72 -13.88 -31.62
CA GLU A 312 -7.36 -15.17 -31.41
C GLU A 312 -7.33 -15.59 -29.93
N GLN A 313 -6.23 -15.33 -29.24
CA GLN A 313 -6.10 -15.60 -27.80
C GLN A 313 -7.06 -14.73 -26.99
N ARG A 314 -7.13 -13.43 -27.29
CA ARG A 314 -8.04 -12.48 -26.64
C ARG A 314 -9.50 -12.89 -26.86
N ASP A 315 -9.89 -13.20 -28.10
CA ASP A 315 -11.23 -13.64 -28.46
C ASP A 315 -11.62 -14.91 -27.69
N GLN A 316 -10.69 -15.87 -27.60
CA GLN A 316 -10.89 -17.10 -26.86
C GLN A 316 -11.07 -16.86 -25.36
N LEU A 317 -10.24 -16.00 -24.76
CA LEU A 317 -10.35 -15.63 -23.35
C LEU A 317 -11.68 -14.95 -23.05
N VAL A 318 -12.09 -13.98 -23.86
CA VAL A 318 -13.39 -13.30 -23.70
C VAL A 318 -14.53 -14.31 -23.76
N ARG A 319 -14.53 -15.23 -24.73
CA ARG A 319 -15.54 -16.31 -24.81
C ARG A 319 -15.55 -17.20 -23.57
N GLN A 320 -14.39 -17.55 -23.03
CA GLN A 320 -14.29 -18.38 -21.82
C GLN A 320 -14.84 -17.67 -20.59
N TYR A 321 -14.53 -16.38 -20.40
CA TYR A 321 -15.09 -15.61 -19.29
C TYR A 321 -16.61 -15.48 -19.42
N LEU A 322 -17.13 -15.13 -20.61
CA LEU A 322 -18.56 -15.03 -20.86
C LEU A 322 -19.28 -16.36 -20.62
N ALA A 323 -18.68 -17.48 -21.04
CA ALA A 323 -19.26 -18.80 -20.80
C ALA A 323 -19.45 -19.12 -19.30
N VAL A 324 -18.53 -18.66 -18.43
CA VAL A 324 -18.69 -18.78 -16.97
C VAL A 324 -19.79 -17.83 -16.47
N LEU A 325 -19.74 -16.57 -16.87
CA LEU A 325 -20.68 -15.51 -16.45
C LEU A 325 -22.13 -15.80 -16.88
N ASP A 326 -22.32 -16.51 -17.99
CA ASP A 326 -23.64 -16.89 -18.53
C ASP A 326 -24.15 -18.23 -17.98
N ARG A 327 -23.50 -18.84 -16.99
CA ARG A 327 -24.08 -19.99 -16.28
C ARG A 327 -25.20 -19.56 -15.35
N GLN A 328 -26.18 -20.45 -15.15
CA GLN A 328 -27.39 -20.15 -14.36
C GLN A 328 -27.07 -19.86 -12.90
N ASP A 329 -26.24 -20.69 -12.28
CA ASP A 329 -25.78 -20.53 -10.90
C ASP A 329 -25.04 -19.20 -10.69
N TRP A 330 -24.23 -18.75 -11.66
CA TRP A 330 -23.54 -17.46 -11.62
C TRP A 330 -24.49 -16.27 -11.78
N CYS A 331 -25.45 -16.37 -12.69
CA CYS A 331 -26.47 -15.33 -12.89
C CYS A 331 -27.38 -15.18 -11.66
N ASP A 332 -27.78 -16.29 -11.03
CA ASP A 332 -28.68 -16.25 -9.88
C ASP A 332 -27.97 -15.67 -8.65
N GLU A 333 -26.70 -16.05 -8.42
CA GLU A 333 -25.86 -15.49 -7.36
C GLU A 333 -25.72 -13.97 -7.48
N VAL A 334 -25.40 -13.46 -8.67
CA VAL A 334 -25.17 -12.02 -8.84
C VAL A 334 -26.46 -11.21 -8.72
N ARG A 335 -27.60 -11.75 -9.19
CA ARG A 335 -28.92 -11.11 -9.01
C ARG A 335 -29.36 -11.08 -7.55
N ALA A 336 -29.04 -12.12 -6.79
CA ALA A 336 -29.39 -12.19 -5.38
C ALA A 336 -28.50 -11.30 -4.49
N GLY A 337 -27.24 -11.09 -4.89
CA GLY A 337 -26.23 -10.48 -4.03
C GLY A 337 -25.78 -9.06 -4.37
N LEU A 338 -26.10 -8.53 -5.56
CA LEU A 338 -25.79 -7.13 -5.88
C LEU A 338 -26.81 -6.17 -5.25
N ASP A 339 -26.29 -5.13 -4.60
CA ASP A 339 -27.09 -4.02 -4.08
C ASP A 339 -27.56 -3.12 -5.24
N GLU A 340 -28.82 -3.25 -5.63
CA GLU A 340 -29.42 -2.54 -6.76
C GLU A 340 -29.41 -1.01 -6.58
N ASP A 341 -29.34 -0.51 -5.35
CA ASP A 341 -29.35 0.91 -5.02
C ASP A 341 -27.95 1.54 -4.95
N GLY A 342 -26.89 0.74 -5.13
CA GLY A 342 -25.50 1.18 -5.01
C GLY A 342 -24.98 1.94 -6.24
N GLU A 343 -24.16 2.98 -6.04
CA GLU A 343 -23.47 3.69 -7.13
C GLU A 343 -22.62 2.75 -8.00
N PHE A 344 -21.99 1.75 -7.37
CA PHE A 344 -21.22 0.72 -8.08
C PHE A 344 -22.11 -0.12 -8.99
N PHE A 345 -23.31 -0.50 -8.54
CA PHE A 345 -24.25 -1.28 -9.34
C PHE A 345 -24.72 -0.49 -10.58
N ALA A 346 -25.10 0.77 -10.38
CA ALA A 346 -25.49 1.65 -11.48
C ALA A 346 -24.37 1.83 -12.51
N TRP A 347 -23.13 2.03 -12.05
CA TRP A 347 -21.97 2.09 -12.94
C TRP A 347 -21.72 0.75 -13.66
N PHE A 348 -21.72 -0.37 -12.94
CA PHE A 348 -21.41 -1.69 -13.48
C PHE A 348 -22.42 -2.11 -14.56
N THR A 349 -23.71 -1.92 -14.29
CA THR A 349 -24.78 -2.27 -15.22
C THR A 349 -24.74 -1.40 -16.49
N ALA A 350 -24.58 -0.09 -16.35
CA ALA A 350 -24.56 0.85 -17.47
C ALA A 350 -23.30 0.74 -18.35
N ASN A 351 -22.18 0.27 -17.81
CA ASN A 351 -20.90 0.24 -18.52
C ASN A 351 -20.47 -1.18 -18.90
N VAL A 352 -20.30 -2.06 -17.91
CA VAL A 352 -19.73 -3.40 -18.12
C VAL A 352 -20.80 -4.35 -18.63
N ALA A 353 -21.91 -4.48 -17.90
CA ALA A 353 -22.96 -5.45 -18.25
C ALA A 353 -23.61 -5.12 -19.61
N ALA A 354 -23.85 -3.84 -19.88
CA ALA A 354 -24.41 -3.38 -21.15
C ALA A 354 -23.50 -3.66 -22.35
N ARG A 355 -22.18 -3.42 -22.23
CA ARG A 355 -21.21 -3.66 -23.33
C ARG A 355 -21.00 -5.14 -23.63
N LEU A 356 -21.00 -5.95 -22.58
CA LEU A 356 -20.83 -7.41 -22.69
C LEU A 356 -22.14 -8.15 -22.94
N HIS A 357 -23.29 -7.47 -22.87
CA HIS A 357 -24.62 -8.08 -22.94
C HIS A 357 -24.82 -9.23 -21.94
N LEU A 358 -24.39 -9.02 -20.69
CA LEU A 358 -24.39 -10.07 -19.66
C LEU A 358 -25.82 -10.54 -19.33
N ARG A 359 -26.06 -11.85 -19.46
CA ARG A 359 -27.39 -12.45 -19.28
C ARG A 359 -28.04 -12.16 -17.93
N ALA A 360 -27.23 -11.98 -16.88
CA ALA A 360 -27.73 -11.65 -15.55
C ALA A 360 -28.57 -10.35 -15.54
N PHE A 361 -28.36 -9.44 -16.49
CA PHE A 361 -28.96 -8.09 -16.50
C PHE A 361 -29.83 -7.79 -17.73
N THR A 362 -29.89 -8.69 -18.72
CA THR A 362 -30.66 -8.47 -19.95
C THR A 362 -32.15 -8.88 -19.86
N ASP A 363 -32.53 -9.63 -18.83
CA ASP A 363 -33.89 -10.21 -18.71
C ASP A 363 -34.86 -9.39 -17.82
N VAL A 364 -34.46 -8.22 -17.33
CA VAL A 364 -35.31 -7.41 -16.42
C VAL A 364 -36.27 -6.45 -17.17
N THR A 365 -36.15 -6.31 -18.49
CA THR A 365 -37.01 -5.39 -19.28
C THR A 365 -38.08 -6.10 -20.12
N GLY A 366 -38.51 -7.29 -19.73
CA GLY A 366 -39.46 -8.13 -20.51
C GLY A 366 -40.76 -8.52 -19.80
N GLY A 367 -41.05 -8.01 -18.60
CA GLY A 367 -42.27 -8.31 -17.85
C GLY A 367 -43.00 -7.03 -17.43
N ASP A 368 -44.20 -6.85 -17.98
CA ASP A 368 -45.21 -5.82 -17.67
C ASP A 368 -44.89 -4.36 -18.02
N ARG A 369 -45.25 -3.97 -19.25
CA ARG A 369 -46.24 -2.90 -19.49
C ARG A 369 -46.91 -3.02 -20.85
#